data_AF-A0A6V8QPI1-F1
#
_entry.id   AF-A0A6V8QPI1-F1
#
_cell.length_a   1.000
_cell.length_b   1.000
_cell.length_c   1.000
_cell.angle_alpha   90.00
_cell.angle_beta   90.00
_cell.angle_gamma   90.00
#
_symmetry.space_group_name_H-M   'P 1'
#
loop_
_entity.id
_entity.type
_entity.pdbx_description
1 polymer ?
#
loop_
_entity_poly.entity_id
_entity_poly.type
_entity_poly.pdbx_seq_one_letter_code
_entity_poly.pdbx_strand_id
1 'polypeptide(L)'
;MNITVHPVAVLEAVHALTPKAKPSAYAKRWRSYATSQNIHWRGRARTERRAGRRVLELKETAKAAAKQYHNAIRQRKKSHWDTFLKDKDNIWEAAKYLDPSVGTAFGKVPQLIRADKSRTASNEEQAAELLATFFPPLPDDIEDEGDRPERSPVPMLGLTIEEIEQQLLPAKP
;
A
#
# COMPACT_ATOMS: atom_id res chain seq x y z
N MET A 1 -60.35 -11.32 8.75
CA MET A 1 -59.26 -11.02 7.81
C MET A 1 -57.95 -11.17 8.56
N ASN A 2 -57.21 -12.25 8.32
CA ASN A 2 -55.92 -12.48 8.99
C ASN A 2 -54.83 -11.70 8.25
N ILE A 3 -54.30 -10.65 8.89
CA ILE A 3 -53.17 -9.89 8.37
C ILE A 3 -51.92 -10.73 8.63
N THR A 4 -51.50 -11.50 7.63
CA THR A 4 -50.19 -12.15 7.65
C THR A 4 -49.12 -11.08 7.48
N VAL A 5 -48.54 -10.63 8.60
CA VAL A 5 -47.37 -9.75 8.57
C VAL A 5 -46.19 -10.58 8.05
N HIS A 6 -45.80 -10.34 6.80
CA HIS A 6 -44.66 -11.03 6.20
C HIS A 6 -43.36 -10.58 6.91
N PRO A 7 -42.65 -11.47 7.62
CA PRO A 7 -41.48 -11.10 8.43
C PRO A 7 -40.32 -10.55 7.58
N VAL A 8 -40.30 -10.86 6.27
CA VAL A 8 -39.32 -10.35 5.31
C VAL A 8 -39.50 -8.85 5.06
N ALA A 9 -40.75 -8.38 4.90
CA ALA A 9 -41.05 -6.97 4.67
C ALA A 9 -40.67 -6.10 5.87
N VAL A 10 -40.84 -6.64 7.09
CA VAL A 10 -40.45 -5.96 8.33
C VAL A 10 -38.93 -5.80 8.40
N LEU A 11 -38.17 -6.84 8.05
CA LEU A 11 -36.70 -6.78 8.05
C LEU A 11 -36.17 -5.79 7.00
N GLU A 12 -36.73 -5.77 5.80
CA GLU A 12 -36.35 -4.79 4.76
C GLU A 12 -36.64 -3.36 5.21
N ALA A 13 -37.83 -3.10 5.77
CA ALA A 13 -38.19 -1.79 6.29
C ALA A 13 -37.25 -1.34 7.42
N VAL A 14 -36.88 -2.24 8.33
CA VAL A 14 -35.91 -1.95 9.39
C VAL A 14 -34.54 -1.63 8.79
N HIS A 15 -34.07 -2.38 7.79
CA HIS A 15 -32.80 -2.08 7.14
C HIS A 15 -32.78 -0.76 6.36
N ALA A 16 -33.91 -0.37 5.77
CA ALA A 16 -34.07 0.89 5.03
C ALA A 16 -34.17 2.10 5.98
N LEU A 17 -34.88 1.95 7.10
CA LEU A 17 -35.19 3.05 8.02
C LEU A 17 -34.18 3.21 9.16
N THR A 18 -33.30 2.23 9.40
CA THR A 18 -32.28 2.36 10.44
C THR A 18 -31.08 3.16 9.91
N PRO A 19 -30.84 4.39 10.40
CA PRO A 19 -29.66 5.16 9.99
C PRO A 19 -28.39 4.43 10.43
N LYS A 20 -27.55 4.05 9.46
CA LYS A 20 -26.25 3.42 9.76
C LYS A 20 -25.30 4.50 10.24
N ALA A 21 -24.97 4.48 11.54
CA ALA A 21 -23.94 5.34 12.09
C ALA A 21 -22.64 5.21 11.29
N LYS A 22 -22.02 6.34 10.94
CA LYS A 22 -20.68 6.33 10.36
C LYS A 22 -19.75 5.62 11.35
N PRO A 23 -18.99 4.60 10.92
CA PRO A 23 -18.06 3.93 11.82
C PRO A 23 -17.09 4.97 12.40
N SER A 24 -16.91 4.97 13.72
CA SER A 24 -15.93 5.81 14.42
C SER A 24 -14.56 5.72 13.74
N ALA A 25 -13.76 6.79 13.79
CA ALA A 25 -12.40 6.80 13.25
C ALA A 25 -11.53 5.65 13.81
N TYR A 26 -11.78 5.24 15.05
CA TYR A 26 -11.12 4.12 15.71
C TYR A 26 -11.86 2.77 15.56
N ALA A 27 -13.04 2.76 14.93
CA ALA A 27 -13.73 1.52 14.63
C ALA A 27 -12.88 0.71 13.65
N LYS A 28 -12.44 -0.47 14.10
CA LYS A 28 -11.65 -1.38 13.29
C LYS A 28 -12.38 -1.65 11.97
N ARG A 29 -11.83 -1.16 10.85
CA ARG A 29 -12.43 -1.21 9.50
C ARG A 29 -12.73 -2.62 8.99
N TRP A 30 -12.23 -3.65 9.68
CA TRP A 30 -12.52 -5.05 9.39
C TRP A 30 -13.76 -5.60 10.11
N ARG A 31 -14.37 -4.88 11.07
CA ARG A 31 -15.64 -5.29 11.69
C ARG A 31 -16.72 -5.33 10.61
N SER A 32 -17.07 -6.55 10.21
CA SER A 32 -18.04 -6.84 9.16
C SER A 32 -19.19 -7.64 9.77
N TYR A 33 -20.28 -7.83 9.01
CA TYR A 33 -21.42 -8.65 9.44
C TYR A 33 -21.00 -10.06 9.93
N ALA A 34 -20.01 -10.67 9.28
CA ALA A 34 -19.44 -11.96 9.69
C ALA A 34 -18.82 -11.94 11.11
N THR A 35 -18.28 -10.80 11.57
CA THR A 35 -17.77 -10.63 12.93
C THR A 35 -18.90 -10.66 13.95
N SER A 36 -19.99 -9.94 13.68
CA SER A 36 -21.18 -9.92 14.55
C SER A 36 -21.81 -11.31 14.66
N GLN A 37 -21.95 -12.01 13.53
CA GLN A 37 -22.47 -13.39 13.50
C GLN A 37 -21.57 -14.35 14.29
N ASN A 38 -20.24 -14.28 14.11
CA ASN A 38 -19.34 -15.12 14.89
C ASN A 38 -19.47 -14.87 16.40
N ILE A 39 -19.53 -13.59 16.82
CA ILE A 39 -19.67 -13.25 18.24
C ILE A 39 -20.98 -13.78 18.80
N HIS A 40 -22.09 -13.58 18.07
CA HIS A 40 -23.41 -14.05 18.45
C HIS A 40 -23.45 -15.58 18.62
N TRP A 41 -23.13 -16.35 17.57
CA TRP A 41 -23.21 -17.81 17.60
C TRP A 41 -22.24 -18.44 18.60
N ARG A 42 -21.04 -17.86 18.74
CA ARG A 42 -20.07 -18.29 19.77
C ARG A 42 -20.60 -18.04 21.18
N GLY A 43 -21.26 -16.91 21.41
CA GLY A 43 -21.89 -16.57 22.68
C GLY A 43 -23.04 -17.53 22.99
N ARG A 44 -23.98 -17.69 22.05
CA ARG A 44 -25.13 -18.60 22.15
C ARG A 44 -24.69 -20.03 22.47
N ALA A 45 -23.76 -20.59 21.72
CA ALA A 45 -23.23 -21.94 21.95
C ALA A 45 -22.45 -22.07 23.27
N ARG A 46 -21.91 -20.99 23.83
CA ARG A 46 -21.27 -20.99 25.15
C ARG A 46 -22.31 -20.99 26.27
N THR A 47 -23.37 -20.19 26.15
CA THR A 47 -24.45 -20.12 27.13
C THR A 47 -25.14 -21.47 27.29
N GLU A 48 -25.51 -22.13 26.18
CA GLU A 48 -26.16 -23.45 26.22
C GLU A 48 -25.27 -24.53 26.85
N ARG A 49 -23.95 -24.52 26.55
CA ARG A 49 -23.00 -25.43 27.20
C ARG A 49 -22.91 -25.22 28.71
N ARG A 50 -22.96 -23.97 29.17
CA ARG A 50 -22.96 -23.65 30.61
C ARG A 50 -24.26 -24.08 31.29
N ALA A 51 -25.37 -24.08 30.56
CA ALA A 51 -26.65 -24.61 31.01
C ALA A 51 -26.74 -26.16 30.94
N GLY A 52 -25.65 -26.86 30.61
CA GLY A 52 -25.61 -28.32 30.48
C GLY A 52 -26.28 -28.87 29.21
N ARG A 53 -26.82 -28.02 28.33
CA ARG A 53 -27.50 -28.42 27.10
C ARG A 53 -26.51 -28.61 25.96
N ARG A 54 -26.41 -29.84 25.44
CA ARG A 54 -25.59 -30.15 24.25
C ARG A 54 -26.44 -30.13 22.99
N VAL A 55 -26.64 -28.93 22.43
CA VAL A 55 -27.33 -28.75 21.14
C VAL A 55 -26.31 -28.83 20.01
N LEU A 56 -26.37 -29.90 19.21
CA LEU A 56 -25.42 -30.14 18.11
C LEU A 56 -25.51 -29.07 17.01
N GLU A 57 -26.72 -28.68 16.63
CA GLU A 57 -26.95 -27.63 15.61
C GLU A 57 -26.30 -26.30 15.99
N LEU A 58 -26.38 -25.91 17.28
CA LEU A 58 -25.74 -24.69 17.76
C LEU A 58 -24.21 -24.77 17.72
N LYS A 59 -23.64 -25.96 17.90
CA LYS A 59 -22.20 -26.18 17.76
C LYS A 59 -21.76 -26.08 16.30
N GLU A 60 -22.55 -26.63 15.38
CA GLU A 60 -22.27 -26.59 13.94
C GLU A 60 -22.43 -25.19 13.36
N THR A 61 -23.50 -24.48 13.70
CA THR A 61 -23.71 -23.09 13.30
C THR A 61 -22.61 -22.17 13.86
N ALA A 62 -22.17 -22.36 15.12
CA ALA A 62 -21.04 -21.62 15.67
C ALA A 62 -19.72 -21.90 14.95
N LYS A 63 -19.47 -23.16 14.55
CA LYS A 63 -18.30 -23.54 13.74
C LYS A 63 -18.38 -22.90 12.34
N ALA A 64 -19.54 -22.96 11.70
CA ALA A 64 -19.76 -22.37 10.38
C ALA A 64 -19.56 -20.85 10.40
N ALA A 65 -20.11 -20.17 11.41
CA ALA A 65 -19.93 -18.73 11.61
C ALA A 65 -18.44 -18.36 11.85
N ALA A 66 -17.68 -19.20 12.57
CA ALA A 66 -16.23 -19.03 12.72
C ALA A 66 -15.48 -19.18 11.39
N LYS A 67 -15.80 -20.21 10.60
CA LYS A 67 -15.21 -20.40 9.28
C LYS A 67 -15.50 -19.20 8.37
N GLN A 68 -16.75 -18.74 8.33
CA GLN A 68 -17.15 -17.57 7.54
C GLN A 68 -16.41 -16.30 7.98
N TYR A 69 -16.26 -16.07 9.29
CA TYR A 69 -15.50 -14.94 9.81
C TYR A 69 -14.04 -14.94 9.36
N HIS A 70 -13.34 -16.07 9.50
CA HIS A 70 -11.95 -16.18 9.06
C HIS A 70 -11.80 -16.05 7.55
N ASN A 71 -12.73 -16.62 6.78
CA ASN A 71 -12.74 -16.47 5.32
C ASN A 71 -12.97 -15.02 4.90
N ALA A 72 -13.93 -14.33 5.52
CA ALA A 72 -14.18 -12.91 5.26
C ALA A 72 -12.95 -12.05 5.55
N ILE A 73 -12.18 -12.35 6.60
CA ILE A 73 -10.91 -11.66 6.87
C ILE A 73 -9.91 -11.89 5.73
N ARG A 74 -9.72 -13.15 5.30
CA ARG A 74 -8.78 -13.47 4.21
C ARG A 74 -9.17 -12.77 2.91
N GLN A 75 -10.44 -12.83 2.54
CA GLN A 75 -10.97 -12.18 1.35
C GLN A 75 -10.81 -10.66 1.42
N ARG A 76 -11.12 -10.06 2.58
CA ARG A 76 -10.98 -8.61 2.75
C ARG A 76 -9.54 -8.14 2.70
N LYS A 77 -8.61 -8.88 3.31
CA LYS A 77 -7.17 -8.61 3.17
C LYS A 77 -6.73 -8.70 1.71
N LYS A 78 -7.13 -9.76 0.99
CA LYS A 78 -6.81 -9.93 -0.43
C LYS A 78 -7.37 -8.80 -1.28
N SER A 79 -8.64 -8.46 -1.12
CA SER A 79 -9.29 -7.37 -1.87
C SER A 79 -8.70 -6.01 -1.55
N HIS A 80 -8.31 -5.77 -0.30
CA HIS A 80 -7.60 -4.55 0.08
C HIS A 80 -6.24 -4.46 -0.63
N TRP A 81 -5.42 -5.51 -0.58
CA TRP A 81 -4.15 -5.56 -1.30
C TRP A 81 -4.32 -5.40 -2.82
N ASP A 82 -5.32 -6.06 -3.40
CA ASP A 82 -5.62 -5.93 -4.84
C ASP A 82 -6.01 -4.50 -5.23
N THR A 83 -6.81 -3.83 -4.39
CA THR A 83 -7.19 -2.42 -4.63
C THR A 83 -6.02 -1.47 -4.40
N PHE A 84 -5.22 -1.71 -3.35
CA PHE A 84 -4.06 -0.91 -2.99
C PHE A 84 -2.97 -0.96 -4.07
N LEU A 85 -2.69 -2.14 -4.62
CA LEU A 85 -1.67 -2.35 -5.65
C LEU A 85 -2.10 -1.88 -7.06
N LYS A 86 -3.40 -1.66 -7.29
CA LYS A 86 -3.90 -1.12 -8.57
C LYS A 86 -3.58 0.36 -8.76
N ASP A 87 -3.36 1.06 -7.66
CA ASP A 87 -3.05 2.48 -7.65
C ASP A 87 -1.54 2.69 -7.81
N LYS A 88 -1.16 3.49 -8.81
CA LYS A 88 0.23 3.72 -9.21
C LYS A 88 1.00 4.50 -8.14
N ASP A 89 0.31 5.32 -7.36
CA ASP A 89 0.93 6.14 -6.32
C ASP A 89 1.41 5.27 -5.15
N ASN A 90 0.82 4.08 -4.99
CA ASN A 90 1.14 3.15 -3.90
C ASN A 90 2.31 2.21 -4.21
N ILE A 91 2.94 2.27 -5.40
CA ILE A 91 4.04 1.37 -5.78
C ILE A 91 5.21 1.47 -4.79
N TRP A 92 5.60 2.69 -4.43
CA TRP A 92 6.73 2.94 -3.52
C TRP A 92 6.39 2.57 -2.08
N GLU A 93 5.14 2.74 -1.66
CA GLU A 93 4.68 2.33 -0.33
C GLU A 93 4.57 0.80 -0.22
N ALA A 94 4.11 0.13 -1.28
CA ALA A 94 4.08 -1.33 -1.38
C ALA A 94 5.49 -1.92 -1.33
N ALA A 95 6.48 -1.25 -1.94
CA ALA A 95 7.87 -1.69 -1.94
C ALA A 95 8.46 -1.79 -0.52
N LYS A 96 8.02 -0.95 0.43
CA LYS A 96 8.45 -1.03 1.83
C LYS A 96 8.07 -2.35 2.52
N TYR A 97 7.02 -3.00 2.05
CA TYR A 97 6.53 -4.26 2.61
C TYR A 97 7.13 -5.50 1.93
N LEU A 98 8.01 -5.33 0.93
CA LEU A 98 8.75 -6.43 0.34
C LEU A 98 9.93 -6.79 1.24
N ASP A 99 10.15 -8.09 1.45
CA ASP A 99 11.30 -8.57 2.23
C ASP A 99 12.62 -8.21 1.52
N PRO A 100 13.53 -7.46 2.16
CA PRO A 100 14.81 -7.08 1.55
C PRO A 100 15.72 -8.29 1.27
N SER A 101 15.51 -9.40 1.98
CA SER A 101 16.27 -10.65 1.82
C SER A 101 15.87 -11.44 0.57
N VAL A 102 14.63 -11.27 0.09
CA VAL A 102 14.14 -11.87 -1.14
C VAL A 102 14.41 -10.89 -2.26
N GLY A 103 15.67 -10.83 -2.71
CA GLY A 103 16.20 -9.83 -3.64
C GLY A 103 15.20 -9.41 -4.70
N THR A 104 14.60 -8.23 -4.49
CA THR A 104 13.44 -7.76 -5.24
C THR A 104 13.81 -7.49 -6.69
N ALA A 105 12.92 -7.83 -7.63
CA ALA A 105 13.12 -7.57 -9.06
C ALA A 105 13.30 -6.06 -9.37
N PHE A 106 12.77 -5.19 -8.50
CA PHE A 106 12.89 -3.73 -8.62
C PHE A 106 14.24 -3.17 -8.12
N GLY A 107 14.97 -3.90 -7.27
CA GLY A 107 16.29 -3.49 -6.79
C GLY A 107 17.45 -3.96 -7.67
N LYS A 108 17.17 -4.70 -8.74
CA LYS A 108 18.20 -5.27 -9.62
C LYS A 108 18.32 -4.41 -10.87
N VAL A 109 19.42 -3.68 -10.96
CA VAL A 109 19.82 -3.02 -12.20
C VAL A 109 20.12 -4.13 -13.23
N PRO A 110 19.57 -4.02 -14.47
CA PRO A 110 19.82 -5.01 -15.51
C PRO A 110 21.31 -5.12 -15.79
N GLN A 111 21.76 -6.33 -16.16
CA GLN A 111 23.17 -6.57 -16.50
C GLN A 111 23.61 -5.64 -17.62
N LEU A 112 24.65 -4.84 -17.36
CA LEU A 112 25.26 -3.95 -18.32
C LEU A 112 26.22 -4.74 -19.21
N ILE A 113 26.29 -4.34 -20.49
CA ILE A 113 27.24 -4.86 -21.46
C ILE A 113 28.47 -3.95 -21.43
N ARG A 114 29.61 -4.51 -21.10
CA ARG A 114 30.90 -3.81 -21.07
C ARG A 114 31.43 -3.59 -22.49
N ALA A 115 32.46 -2.76 -22.62
CA ALA A 115 33.14 -2.50 -23.90
C ALA A 115 33.72 -3.79 -24.54
N ASP A 116 34.09 -4.78 -23.72
CA ASP A 116 34.60 -6.10 -24.14
C ASP A 116 33.48 -7.10 -24.53
N LYS A 117 32.22 -6.66 -24.56
CA LYS A 117 30.99 -7.45 -24.78
C LYS A 117 30.67 -8.47 -23.68
N SER A 118 31.40 -8.47 -22.56
CA SER A 118 31.04 -9.26 -21.40
C SER A 118 29.87 -8.62 -20.64
N ARG A 119 29.21 -9.41 -19.79
CA ARG A 119 28.07 -8.96 -18.97
C ARG A 119 28.49 -8.86 -17.52
N THR A 120 28.06 -7.78 -16.86
CA THR A 120 28.28 -7.59 -15.42
C THR A 120 27.46 -8.58 -14.59
N ALA A 121 28.10 -9.15 -13.57
CA ALA A 121 27.54 -10.20 -12.72
C ALA A 121 27.06 -9.67 -11.36
N SER A 122 27.55 -8.50 -10.93
CA SER A 122 27.22 -7.91 -9.62
C SER A 122 26.89 -6.41 -9.72
N ASN A 123 26.21 -5.90 -8.70
CA ASN A 123 25.91 -4.47 -8.59
C ASN A 123 27.17 -3.61 -8.47
N GLU A 124 28.23 -4.13 -7.85
CA GLU A 124 29.52 -3.44 -7.70
C GLU A 124 30.19 -3.26 -9.06
N GLU A 125 30.19 -4.31 -9.89
CA GLU A 125 30.72 -4.23 -11.24
C GLU A 125 29.89 -3.27 -12.11
N GLN A 126 28.56 -3.28 -11.97
CA GLN A 126 27.70 -2.34 -12.70
C GLN A 126 27.99 -0.89 -12.30
N ALA A 127 28.19 -0.62 -11.01
CA ALA A 127 28.53 0.72 -10.53
C ALA A 127 29.88 1.18 -11.10
N ALA A 128 30.89 0.32 -11.10
CA ALA A 128 32.22 0.63 -11.65
C ALA A 128 32.15 0.94 -13.16
N GLU A 129 31.41 0.15 -13.93
CA GLU A 129 31.23 0.36 -15.37
C GLU A 129 30.50 1.67 -15.69
N LEU A 130 29.45 2.00 -14.94
CA LEU A 130 28.75 3.28 -15.10
C LEU A 130 29.68 4.46 -14.79
N LEU A 131 30.46 4.38 -13.71
CA LEU A 131 31.42 5.41 -13.34
C LEU A 131 32.46 5.62 -14.46
N ALA A 132 33.05 4.54 -14.96
CA ALA A 132 34.04 4.63 -16.04
C ALA A 132 33.45 5.18 -17.35
N THR A 133 32.18 4.87 -17.64
CA THR A 133 31.50 5.33 -18.85
C THR A 133 31.15 6.82 -18.80
N PHE A 134 30.63 7.30 -17.66
CA PHE A 134 30.26 8.72 -17.51
C PHE A 134 31.45 9.63 -17.20
N PHE A 135 32.52 9.08 -16.62
CA PHE A 135 33.73 9.80 -16.24
C PHE A 135 34.96 9.10 -16.81
N PRO A 136 35.22 9.22 -18.12
CA PRO A 136 36.43 8.69 -18.73
C PRO A 136 37.68 9.33 -18.07
N PRO A 137 38.82 8.61 -18.02
CA PRO A 137 40.06 9.17 -17.53
C PRO A 137 40.42 10.43 -18.31
N LEU A 138 40.99 11.41 -17.62
CA LEU A 138 41.49 12.61 -18.27
C LEU A 138 42.56 12.21 -19.30
N PRO A 139 42.53 12.79 -20.51
CA PRO A 139 43.57 12.53 -21.50
C PRO A 139 44.95 12.94 -20.96
N ASP A 140 45.99 12.20 -21.36
CA ASP A 140 47.37 12.41 -20.92
C ASP A 140 47.94 13.78 -21.34
N ASP A 141 47.44 14.31 -22.47
CA ASP A 141 47.69 15.67 -22.93
C ASP A 141 46.39 16.48 -22.86
N ILE A 142 46.39 17.51 -22.03
CA ILE A 142 45.35 18.54 -22.00
C ILE A 142 45.97 19.76 -22.68
N GLU A 143 45.73 19.88 -23.98
CA GLU A 143 46.10 21.08 -24.73
C GLU A 143 45.42 22.31 -24.11
N ASP A 144 46.11 23.44 -24.14
CA ASP A 144 45.52 24.72 -23.77
C ASP A 144 44.24 24.94 -24.59
N GLU A 145 43.11 25.27 -23.95
CA GLU A 145 41.78 25.30 -24.60
C GLU A 145 41.67 26.41 -25.68
N GLY A 146 42.77 27.07 -26.01
CA GLY A 146 42.89 28.16 -26.96
C GLY A 146 42.14 29.40 -26.50
N ASP A 147 42.08 30.43 -27.35
CA ASP A 147 41.19 31.56 -27.13
C ASP A 147 39.73 31.09 -27.26
N ARG A 148 39.17 30.61 -26.14
CA ARG A 148 37.75 30.31 -26.03
C ARG A 148 37.01 31.65 -26.10
N PRO A 149 35.98 31.80 -26.96
CA PRO A 149 35.17 33.01 -26.94
C PRO A 149 34.65 33.22 -25.53
N GLU A 150 34.99 34.37 -24.95
CA GLU A 150 34.59 34.74 -23.61
C GLU A 150 33.06 34.65 -23.56
N ARG A 151 32.54 33.66 -22.80
CA ARG A 151 31.09 33.52 -22.66
C ARG A 151 30.62 34.80 -21.98
N SER A 152 29.66 35.49 -22.60
CA SER A 152 29.05 36.67 -22.00
C SER A 152 28.66 36.34 -20.55
N PRO A 153 29.06 37.15 -19.55
CA PRO A 153 28.75 36.90 -18.16
C PRO A 153 27.27 36.57 -18.02
N VAL A 154 26.95 35.43 -17.39
CA VAL A 154 25.55 35.11 -17.09
C VAL A 154 25.05 36.22 -16.17
N PRO A 155 24.04 37.00 -16.57
CA PRO A 155 23.54 38.09 -15.75
C PRO A 155 23.00 37.48 -14.46
N MET A 156 23.70 37.72 -13.35
CA MET A 156 23.17 37.47 -12.02
C MET A 156 22.12 38.54 -11.76
N LEU A 157 20.88 38.25 -12.11
CA LEU A 157 19.74 39.05 -11.67
C LEU A 157 19.75 39.05 -10.14
N GLY A 158 19.76 40.23 -9.54
CA GLY A 158 19.68 40.37 -8.09
C GLY A 158 18.35 39.79 -7.62
N LEU A 159 18.39 38.92 -6.61
CA LEU A 159 17.18 38.40 -5.97
C LEU A 159 16.37 39.58 -5.42
N THR A 160 15.12 39.70 -5.87
CA THR A 160 14.22 40.71 -5.33
C THR A 160 13.68 40.26 -3.98
N ILE A 161 13.38 41.23 -3.09
CA ILE A 161 12.79 40.93 -1.78
C ILE A 161 11.46 40.17 -1.94
N GLU A 162 10.69 40.50 -2.99
CA GLU A 162 9.41 39.86 -3.30
C GLU A 162 9.55 38.37 -3.67
N GLU A 163 10.56 38.01 -4.48
CA GLU A 163 10.85 36.60 -4.81
C GLU A 163 11.27 35.81 -3.56
N ILE A 164 12.06 36.43 -2.69
CA ILE A 164 12.49 35.82 -1.42
C ILE A 164 11.26 35.56 -0.52
N GLU A 165 10.35 36.53 -0.41
CA GLU A 165 9.13 36.39 0.36
C GLU A 165 8.18 35.34 -0.23
N GLN A 166 7.99 35.32 -1.56
CA GLN A 166 7.16 34.32 -2.24
C GLN A 166 7.66 32.88 -2.04
N GLN A 167 8.98 32.68 -2.04
CA GLN A 167 9.58 31.35 -1.80
C GLN A 167 9.62 30.97 -0.32
N LEU A 168 9.63 31.95 0.60
CA LEU A 168 9.56 31.71 2.05
C LEU A 168 8.16 31.35 2.56
N LEU A 169 7.10 31.85 1.92
CA LEU A 169 5.71 31.56 2.30
C LEU A 169 5.36 30.05 2.30
N PRO A 170 5.73 29.24 1.29
CA PRO A 170 5.51 27.79 1.31
C PRO A 170 6.53 27.02 2.17
N ALA A 171 7.65 27.65 2.56
CA ALA A 171 8.73 27.02 3.33
C ALA A 171 8.58 27.19 4.85
N LYS A 172 7.61 27.97 5.33
CA LYS A 172 7.25 28.02 6.74
C LYS A 172 6.30 26.86 7.11
N PRO A 173 6.64 26.04 8.13
CA PRO A 173 5.74 25.00 8.64
C PRO A 173 4.53 25.57 9.39
#